data_AF-A0A2M8EK90-F1
#
_entry.id   AF-A0A2M8EK90-F1
#
_cell.length_a   1.000
_cell.length_b   1.000
_cell.length_c   1.000
_cell.angle_alpha   90.00
_cell.angle_beta   90.00
_cell.angle_gamma   90.00
#
_symmetry.space_group_name_H-M   'P 1'
#
loop_
_entity.id
_entity.type
_entity.pdbx_description
1 polymer ?
#
loop_
_entity_poly.entity_id
_entity_poly.type
_entity_poly.pdbx_seq_one_letter_code
_entity_poly.pdbx_strand_id
1 'polypeptide(L)'
;MLLFLRMKDILKSFFFSLIALFGASRMVKGFSYGGDPAVLAIAALAFGIINSYLKPILKLVTLPLNFLTLGFSSFLINTGLLYLTIKIVPELTVVGFRIPGLAVETQYIKLAVPVLDIPAFGTLLLASMVISLLIVILGLVLKVE
;
A
#
# COMPACT_ATOMS: atom_id res chain seq x y z
N MET A 1 5.30 27.80 16.92
CA MET A 1 4.38 27.91 15.77
C MET A 1 4.66 26.87 14.68
N LEU A 2 5.91 26.73 14.19
CA LEU A 2 6.33 25.69 13.22
C LEU A 2 6.12 24.24 13.71
N LEU A 3 6.28 23.97 15.01
CA LEU A 3 6.08 22.65 15.61
C LEU A 3 4.60 22.22 15.65
N PHE A 4 3.69 23.18 15.89
CA PHE A 4 2.24 22.91 15.94
C PHE A 4 1.63 22.65 14.56
N LEU A 5 2.25 23.17 13.49
CA LEU A 5 1.90 22.85 12.11
C LEU A 5 2.28 21.41 11.76
N ARG A 6 3.51 20.98 12.11
CA ARG A 6 4.01 19.60 11.91
C ARG A 6 3.19 18.54 12.64
N MET A 7 2.70 18.82 13.85
CA MET A 7 1.94 17.85 14.66
C MET A 7 0.58 17.51 14.03
N LYS A 8 -0.09 18.50 13.42
CA LYS A 8 -1.34 18.27 12.69
C LYS A 8 -1.13 17.37 11.48
N ASP A 9 0.02 17.51 10.81
CA ASP A 9 0.37 16.70 9.64
C ASP A 9 0.67 15.25 10.02
N ILE A 10 1.32 15.02 11.15
CA ILE A 10 1.58 13.67 11.67
C ILE A 10 0.26 12.98 12.04
N LEU A 11 -0.63 13.68 12.74
CA LEU A 11 -1.91 13.11 13.13
C LEU A 11 -2.80 12.79 11.92
N LYS A 12 -2.85 13.71 10.94
CA LYS A 12 -3.51 13.45 9.64
C LYS A 12 -2.88 12.25 8.94
N SER A 13 -1.55 12.23 8.79
CA SER A 13 -0.81 11.13 8.16
C SER A 13 -1.10 9.78 8.82
N PHE A 14 -1.19 9.77 10.16
CA PHE A 14 -1.56 8.59 10.92
C PHE A 14 -2.98 8.12 10.59
N PHE A 15 -3.99 8.98 10.70
CA PHE A 15 -5.38 8.59 10.42
C PHE A 15 -5.58 8.12 8.98
N PHE A 16 -4.95 8.81 8.02
CA PHE A 16 -4.99 8.41 6.62
C PHE A 16 -4.33 7.05 6.39
N SER A 17 -3.15 6.84 7.00
CA SER A 17 -2.44 5.56 6.94
C SER A 17 -3.25 4.44 7.59
N LEU A 18 -3.92 4.71 8.71
CA LEU A 18 -4.75 3.75 9.42
C LEU A 18 -5.91 3.28 8.56
N ILE A 19 -6.68 4.23 8.00
CA ILE A 19 -7.82 3.91 7.14
C ILE A 19 -7.36 3.21 5.86
N ALA A 20 -6.24 3.66 5.27
CA ALA A 20 -5.73 3.08 4.04
C ALA A 20 -5.19 1.65 4.23
N LEU A 21 -4.43 1.39 5.29
CA LEU A 21 -3.94 0.04 5.63
C LEU A 21 -5.11 -0.89 5.98
N PHE A 22 -6.09 -0.39 6.74
CA PHE A 22 -7.31 -1.14 7.03
C PHE A 22 -8.06 -1.50 5.74
N GLY A 23 -8.33 -0.53 4.87
CA GLY A 23 -8.99 -0.77 3.59
C GLY A 23 -8.23 -1.74 2.71
N ALA A 24 -6.91 -1.59 2.61
CA ALA A 24 -6.05 -2.50 1.85
C ALA A 24 -6.11 -3.94 2.37
N SER A 25 -6.17 -4.14 3.69
CA SER A 25 -6.31 -5.48 4.30
C SER A 25 -7.62 -6.18 3.95
N ARG A 26 -8.66 -5.42 3.59
CA ARG A 26 -9.94 -5.96 3.14
C ARG A 26 -10.01 -6.17 1.63
N MET A 27 -9.26 -5.37 0.87
CA MET A 27 -9.28 -5.38 -0.59
C MET A 27 -8.23 -6.33 -1.20
N VAL A 28 -7.12 -6.59 -0.51
CA VAL A 28 -6.00 -7.38 -1.01
C VAL A 28 -5.84 -8.68 -0.22
N LYS A 29 -6.21 -9.81 -0.83
CA LYS A 29 -6.29 -11.14 -0.19
C LYS A 29 -4.99 -11.69 0.43
N GLY A 30 -3.84 -11.09 0.13
CA GLY A 30 -2.54 -11.48 0.68
C GLY A 30 -1.91 -10.44 1.60
N PHE A 31 -2.61 -9.36 1.97
CA PHE A 31 -2.13 -8.32 2.88
C PHE A 31 -2.95 -8.37 4.18
N SER A 32 -2.31 -8.69 5.31
CA SER A 32 -3.01 -8.89 6.59
C SER A 32 -2.19 -8.42 7.79
N TYR A 33 -2.84 -7.85 8.79
CA TYR A 33 -2.24 -7.43 10.06
C TYR A 33 -2.56 -8.41 11.21
N GLY A 34 -3.01 -9.63 10.91
CA GLY A 34 -3.33 -10.65 11.91
C GLY A 34 -4.62 -10.41 12.71
N GLY A 35 -5.39 -9.37 12.39
CA GLY A 35 -6.67 -9.06 13.03
C GLY A 35 -6.55 -8.31 14.37
N ASP A 36 -5.34 -8.02 14.84
CA ASP A 36 -5.10 -7.23 16.04
C ASP A 36 -5.12 -5.71 15.71
N PRO A 37 -6.09 -4.94 16.25
CA PRO A 37 -6.14 -3.49 16.05
C PRO A 37 -4.87 -2.76 16.52
N ALA A 38 -4.15 -3.28 17.52
CA ALA A 38 -2.91 -2.69 18.00
C ALA A 38 -1.81 -2.77 16.94
N VAL A 39 -1.66 -3.91 16.27
CA VAL A 39 -0.72 -4.09 15.14
C VAL A 39 -1.03 -3.10 14.03
N LEU A 40 -2.32 -2.96 13.68
CA LEU A 40 -2.74 -2.01 12.65
C LEU A 40 -2.42 -0.56 13.04
N ALA A 41 -2.63 -0.17 14.29
CA ALA A 41 -2.27 1.15 14.79
C ALA A 41 -0.76 1.40 14.76
N ILE A 42 0.06 0.43 15.17
CA ILE A 42 1.52 0.52 15.12
C ILE A 42 2.01 0.62 13.67
N ALA A 43 1.47 -0.20 12.77
CA ALA A 43 1.76 -0.15 11.34
C ALA A 43 1.37 1.21 10.73
N ALA A 44 0.23 1.76 11.10
CA ALA A 44 -0.21 3.07 10.64
C ALA A 44 0.66 4.22 11.17
N LEU A 45 1.13 4.13 12.42
CA LEU A 45 2.10 5.09 12.96
C LEU A 45 3.42 5.01 12.20
N ALA A 46 3.97 3.80 12.02
CA ALA A 46 5.22 3.59 11.29
C ALA A 46 5.11 4.09 9.84
N PHE A 47 4.06 3.66 9.12
CA PHE A 47 3.82 4.08 7.74
C PHE A 47 3.54 5.58 7.63
N GLY A 48 2.81 6.16 8.57
CA GLY A 48 2.53 7.61 8.62
C GLY A 48 3.82 8.42 8.79
N ILE A 49 4.70 8.02 9.71
CA ILE A 49 6.00 8.65 9.91
C ILE A 49 6.87 8.51 8.65
N ILE A 50 6.96 7.31 8.09
CA ILE A 50 7.71 7.05 6.86
C ILE A 50 7.20 7.95 5.71
N ASN A 51 5.89 8.09 5.55
CA ASN A 51 5.32 8.96 4.52
C ASN A 51 5.55 10.45 4.79
N SER A 52 5.60 10.89 6.05
CA SER A 52 5.83 12.29 6.41
C SER A 52 7.31 12.71 6.30
N TYR A 53 8.24 11.80 6.53
CA TYR A 53 9.69 12.13 6.58
C TYR A 53 10.50 11.50 5.46
N LEU A 54 10.34 10.20 5.20
CA LEU A 54 11.20 9.48 4.26
C LEU A 54 10.75 9.70 2.81
N LYS A 55 9.43 9.70 2.55
CA LYS A 55 8.88 9.90 1.20
C LYS A 55 9.31 11.21 0.54
N PRO A 56 9.29 12.39 1.22
CA PRO A 56 9.75 13.64 0.60
C PRO A 56 11.23 13.58 0.20
N ILE A 57 12.07 12.99 1.04
CA ILE A 57 13.51 12.83 0.79
C ILE A 57 13.72 11.94 -0.44
N LEU A 58 13.07 10.76 -0.46
CA LEU A 58 13.17 9.84 -1.59
C LEU A 58 12.67 10.48 -2.88
N LYS A 59 11.52 11.17 -2.84
CA LYS A 59 10.99 11.88 -4.01
C LYS A 59 11.95 12.91 -4.58
N LEU A 60 12.68 13.63 -3.72
CA LEU A 60 13.66 14.63 -4.14
C LEU A 60 14.82 13.98 -4.89
N VAL A 61 15.37 12.88 -4.35
CA VAL A 61 16.47 12.13 -4.98
C VAL A 61 16.02 11.47 -6.28
N THR A 62 14.80 10.91 -6.31
CA THR A 62 14.26 10.23 -7.49
C THR A 62 13.63 11.18 -8.49
N LEU A 63 13.58 12.49 -8.24
CA LEU A 63 12.84 13.45 -9.08
C LEU A 63 13.26 13.40 -10.57
N PRO A 64 14.57 13.34 -10.93
CA PRO A 64 15.00 13.23 -12.32
C PRO A 64 14.53 11.93 -12.96
N LEU A 65 14.67 10.82 -12.23
CA LEU A 65 14.20 9.50 -12.67
C LEU A 65 12.68 9.46 -12.79
N ASN A 66 11.96 10.15 -11.92
CA ASN A 66 10.50 10.21 -11.94
C ASN A 66 9.99 10.93 -13.18
N PHE A 67 10.71 11.96 -13.64
CA PHE A 67 10.42 12.64 -14.88
C PHE A 67 10.67 11.73 -16.10
N LEU A 68 11.80 11.01 -16.11
CA LEU A 68 12.12 10.05 -17.18
C LEU A 68 11.15 8.85 -17.25
N THR A 69 10.67 8.40 -16.09
CA THR A 69 9.80 7.23 -15.96
C THR A 69 8.31 7.57 -15.89
N LEU A 70 7.94 8.82 -16.20
CA LEU A 70 6.55 9.32 -16.19
C LEU A 70 5.76 8.98 -14.91
N GLY A 71 6.42 9.07 -13.75
CA GLY A 71 5.79 8.79 -12.46
C GLY A 71 5.92 7.35 -11.97
N PHE A 72 6.44 6.41 -12.77
CA PHE A 72 6.59 5.00 -12.34
C PHE A 72 7.55 4.85 -11.15
N SER A 73 8.61 5.66 -11.08
CA SER A 73 9.50 5.61 -9.91
C SER A 73 8.79 5.96 -8.58
N SER A 74 7.78 6.84 -8.61
CA SER A 74 6.98 7.15 -7.42
C SER A 74 6.18 5.94 -6.93
N PHE A 75 5.73 5.08 -7.84
CA PHE A 75 5.08 3.83 -7.49
C PHE A 75 6.05 2.83 -6.82
N LEU A 76 7.28 2.74 -7.33
CA LEU A 76 8.33 1.94 -6.69
C LEU A 76 8.66 2.45 -5.29
N ILE A 77 8.73 3.77 -5.09
CA ILE A 77 8.95 4.38 -3.78
C ILE A 77 7.82 3.96 -2.83
N ASN A 78 6.54 4.14 -3.20
CA ASN A 78 5.41 3.77 -2.34
C ASN A 78 5.46 2.28 -1.94
N THR A 79 5.82 1.41 -2.88
CA THR A 79 5.99 -0.03 -2.63
C THR A 79 7.17 -0.30 -1.69
N GLY A 80 8.31 0.34 -1.91
CA GLY A 80 9.48 0.23 -1.04
C GLY A 80 9.23 0.76 0.38
N LEU A 81 8.44 1.83 0.52
CA LEU A 81 8.04 2.34 1.83
C LEU A 81 7.13 1.37 2.58
N LEU A 82 6.17 0.75 1.88
CA LEU A 82 5.33 -0.29 2.48
C LEU A 82 6.16 -1.52 2.88
N TYR A 83 7.11 -1.93 2.04
CA TYR A 83 8.07 -2.99 2.37
C TYR A 83 8.86 -2.68 3.64
N LEU A 84 9.33 -1.44 3.76
CA LEU A 84 10.05 -1.00 4.94
C LEU A 84 9.16 -1.06 6.19
N THR A 85 7.89 -0.67 6.09
CA THR A 85 6.94 -0.80 7.21
C THR A 85 6.74 -2.26 7.63
N ILE A 86 6.61 -3.19 6.69
CA ILE A 86 6.51 -4.63 6.98
C ILE A 86 7.76 -5.14 7.69
N LYS A 87 8.95 -4.60 7.36
CA LYS A 87 10.19 -4.94 8.07
C LYS A 87 10.24 -4.38 9.50
N ILE A 88 9.60 -3.25 9.75
CA ILE A 88 9.53 -2.61 11.08
C ILE A 88 8.43 -3.24 11.95
N VAL A 89 7.34 -3.70 11.32
CA VAL A 89 6.18 -4.31 11.98
C VAL A 89 5.99 -5.72 11.41
N PRO A 90 6.69 -6.74 11.95
CA PRO A 90 6.69 -8.10 11.41
C PRO A 90 5.32 -8.77 11.39
N GLU A 91 4.40 -8.34 12.25
CA GLU A 91 3.02 -8.80 12.32
C GLU A 91 2.17 -8.33 11.12
N LEU A 92 2.66 -7.32 10.38
CA LEU A 92 2.08 -6.92 9.10
C LEU A 92 2.58 -7.85 7.99
N THR A 93 1.78 -8.86 7.66
CA THR A 93 2.15 -9.92 6.73
C THR A 93 1.74 -9.61 5.29
N VAL A 94 2.63 -9.97 4.36
CA VAL A 94 2.35 -10.00 2.93
C VAL A 94 2.73 -11.34 2.36
N VAL A 95 1.73 -12.05 1.85
CA VAL A 95 1.88 -13.38 1.27
C VAL A 95 1.38 -13.41 -0.17
N GLY A 96 1.96 -14.30 -0.97
CA GLY A 96 1.41 -14.60 -2.28
C GLY A 96 0.01 -15.21 -2.15
N PHE A 97 -0.85 -14.97 -3.14
CA PHE A 97 -2.18 -15.56 -3.19
C PHE A 97 -2.49 -16.07 -4.59
N ARG A 98 -3.46 -16.98 -4.67
CA ARG A 98 -3.87 -17.60 -5.93
C ARG A 98 -5.16 -16.99 -6.44
N ILE A 99 -5.18 -16.65 -7.72
CA ILE A 99 -6.42 -16.35 -8.43
C ILE A 99 -6.92 -17.68 -9.00
N PRO A 100 -8.10 -18.16 -8.58
CA PRO A 100 -8.63 -19.42 -9.08
C PRO A 100 -8.76 -19.36 -10.60
N GLY A 101 -8.27 -20.40 -11.25
CA GLY A 101 -8.44 -20.60 -12.69
C GLY A 101 -9.91 -20.90 -13.01
N LEU A 102 -10.28 -20.70 -14.27
CA LEU A 102 -11.60 -21.01 -14.79
C LEU A 102 -11.47 -22.19 -15.75
N ALA A 103 -12.12 -23.31 -15.45
CA ALA A 103 -12.24 -24.42 -16.38
C ALA A 103 -13.69 -24.49 -16.88
N VAL A 104 -13.88 -24.31 -18.18
CA VAL A 104 -15.16 -24.46 -18.85
C VAL A 104 -15.01 -25.58 -19.87
N GLU A 105 -15.65 -26.71 -19.60
CA GLU A 105 -15.66 -27.87 -20.49
C GLU A 105 -17.06 -28.01 -21.09
N THR A 106 -17.16 -27.83 -22.40
CA THR A 106 -18.39 -28.01 -23.18
C THR A 106 -18.18 -29.14 -24.20
N GLN A 107 -19.27 -29.65 -24.78
CA GLN A 107 -19.24 -30.71 -25.80
C GLN A 107 -18.37 -30.38 -27.03
N TYR A 108 -18.08 -29.10 -27.28
CA TYR A 108 -17.31 -28.65 -28.44
C TYR A 108 -15.99 -27.94 -28.09
N ILE A 109 -15.88 -27.38 -26.88
CA ILE A 109 -14.72 -26.56 -26.47
C ILE A 109 -14.35 -26.89 -25.02
N LYS A 110 -13.08 -27.24 -24.81
CA LYS A 110 -12.45 -27.34 -23.50
C LYS A 110 -11.54 -26.14 -23.29
N LEU A 111 -12.01 -25.16 -22.53
CA LEU A 111 -11.22 -24.00 -22.12
C LEU A 111 -10.75 -24.20 -20.68
N ALA A 112 -9.45 -24.24 -20.46
CA ALA A 112 -8.86 -24.29 -19.13
C ALA A 112 -7.96 -23.06 -18.94
N VAL A 113 -8.44 -22.10 -18.15
CA VAL A 113 -7.64 -20.98 -17.65
C VAL A 113 -6.91 -21.49 -16.40
N PRO A 114 -5.57 -21.58 -16.43
CA PRO A 114 -4.82 -22.07 -15.28
C PRO A 114 -4.96 -21.13 -14.08
N VAL A 115 -4.77 -21.68 -12.87
CA VAL A 115 -4.67 -20.90 -11.65
C VAL A 115 -3.46 -19.97 -11.76
N LEU A 116 -3.64 -18.68 -11.46
CA LEU A 116 -2.55 -17.71 -11.47
C LEU A 116 -2.02 -17.50 -10.05
N ASP A 117 -0.78 -17.90 -9.83
CA ASP A 117 -0.05 -17.64 -8.59
C ASP A 117 0.49 -16.19 -8.59
N ILE A 118 -0.04 -15.35 -7.70
CA ILE A 118 0.51 -14.01 -7.45
C ILE A 118 1.59 -14.16 -6.37
N PRO A 119 2.86 -13.84 -6.68
CA PRO A 119 3.93 -13.91 -5.68
C PRO A 119 3.76 -12.80 -4.63
N ALA A 120 4.43 -12.95 -3.48
CA ALA A 120 4.36 -11.96 -2.40
C ALA A 120 4.74 -10.53 -2.85
N PHE A 121 5.69 -10.42 -3.79
CA PHE A 121 6.03 -9.14 -4.40
C PHE A 121 4.85 -8.52 -5.19
N GLY A 122 4.10 -9.34 -5.93
CA GLY A 122 2.89 -8.89 -6.63
C GLY A 122 1.80 -8.44 -5.65
N THR A 123 1.62 -9.17 -4.55
CA THR A 123 0.70 -8.76 -3.48
C THR A 123 1.12 -7.44 -2.85
N LEU A 124 2.41 -7.23 -2.60
CA LEU A 124 2.95 -5.99 -2.06
C LEU A 124 2.68 -4.79 -2.99
N LEU A 125 2.91 -4.97 -4.29
CA LEU A 125 2.61 -3.96 -5.31
C LEU A 125 1.13 -3.59 -5.36
N LEU A 126 0.25 -4.59 -5.31
CA LEU A 126 -1.19 -4.36 -5.28
C LEU A 126 -1.62 -3.65 -3.99
N ALA A 127 -1.08 -4.06 -2.85
CA ALA A 127 -1.35 -3.41 -1.56
C ALA A 127 -0.89 -1.95 -1.57
N SER A 128 0.33 -1.66 -2.02
CA SER A 128 0.85 -0.28 -2.07
C SER A 128 0.03 0.60 -3.01
N MET A 129 -0.46 0.05 -4.13
CA MET A 129 -1.34 0.76 -5.06
C MET A 129 -2.68 1.09 -4.40
N VAL A 130 -3.33 0.11 -3.78
CA VAL A 130 -4.62 0.30 -3.07
C VAL A 130 -4.46 1.31 -1.94
N ILE A 131 -3.41 1.19 -1.11
CA ILE A 131 -3.12 2.15 -0.04
C ILE A 131 -2.93 3.56 -0.60
N SER A 132 -2.15 3.70 -1.67
CA SER A 132 -1.90 5.00 -2.30
C SER A 132 -3.20 5.62 -2.83
N LEU A 133 -4.04 4.82 -3.49
CA LEU A 133 -5.34 5.26 -3.99
C LEU A 133 -6.27 5.67 -2.84
N LEU A 134 -6.34 4.89 -1.77
CA LEU A 134 -7.14 5.22 -0.59
C LEU A 134 -6.68 6.53 0.04
N ILE A 135 -5.37 6.75 0.19
CA ILE A 135 -4.82 8.02 0.71
C ILE A 135 -5.19 9.19 -0.20
N VAL A 136 -5.10 9.02 -1.52
CA VAL A 136 -5.48 10.06 -2.49
C VAL A 136 -6.97 10.38 -2.38
N ILE A 137 -7.83 9.35 -2.38
CA ILE A 137 -9.28 9.51 -2.27
C ILE A 137 -9.65 10.20 -0.95
N LEU A 138 -9.06 9.77 0.17
CA LEU A 138 -9.27 10.41 1.47
C LEU A 138 -8.87 11.89 1.45
N GLY A 139 -7.78 12.23 0.76
CA GLY A 139 -7.32 13.61 0.62
C GLY A 139 -8.29 14.48 -0.17
N LEU A 140 -8.83 13.92 -1.26
CA LEU A 140 -9.84 14.57 -2.09
C LEU A 140 -11.16 14.77 -1.34
N VAL A 141 -11.64 13.73 -0.65
CA VAL A 141 -12.91 13.75 0.09
C VAL A 141 -12.86 14.77 1.24
N LEU A 142 -11.74 14.82 1.95
CA LEU A 142 -11.61 15.66 3.14
C LEU A 142 -11.22 17.12 2.82
N LYS A 143 -11.15 17.53 1.53
CA LYS A 143 -10.73 18.88 1.07
C LYS A 143 -9.58 19.42 1.92
N VAL A 144 -8.57 18.60 2.14
CA VAL A 144 -7.40 19.01 2.91
C VAL A 144 -6.51 19.80 1.97
N GLU A 145 -6.76 21.11 1.88
CA GLU A 145 -5.80 22.09 1.38
C GLU A 145 -4.57 22.18 2.32
#